data_AF-A0AAV4RW83-F1
#
_entry.id   AF-A0AAV4RW83-F1
#
_cell.length_a   1.000
_cell.length_b   1.000
_cell.length_c   1.000
_cell.angle_alpha   90.00
_cell.angle_beta   90.00
_cell.angle_gamma   90.00
#
_symmetry.space_group_name_H-M   'P 1'
#
loop_
_entity.id
_entity.type
_entity.pdbx_description
1 polymer ?
#
loop_
_entity_poly.entity_id
_entity_poly.type
_entity_poly.pdbx_seq_one_letter_code
_entity_poly.pdbx_strand_id
1 'polypeptide(L)'
;MSEDVTSRIQTMQVDDDDQQADQPIKKAYIPPIIVDDPVNGKQLLEDLNHLTNEAVTGRVIGNKLKIFPPSAEAHRAIRREISDERKLKSHTYLLPQEKQLKVVIRGLPNDFPTKEIEEFLMSEGFEVQFVTQLRHRSEKETCLYF
;
A
#
# COMPACT_ATOMS: atom_id res chain seq x y z
N MET A 1 30.27 -35.36 62.50
CA MET A 1 29.42 -34.17 62.31
C MET A 1 30.36 -32.98 62.14
N SER A 2 30.14 -32.20 61.09
CA SER A 2 30.80 -30.92 60.71
C SER A 2 32.02 -31.02 59.80
N GLU A 3 31.82 -30.77 58.50
CA GLU A 3 32.83 -30.22 57.58
C GLU A 3 32.18 -29.25 56.57
N ASP A 4 32.74 -28.04 56.57
CA ASP A 4 33.03 -27.05 55.52
C ASP A 4 32.05 -26.77 54.35
N VAL A 5 31.64 -25.49 54.28
CA VAL A 5 30.89 -24.88 53.18
C VAL A 5 31.87 -24.31 52.16
N THR A 6 32.10 -25.05 51.09
CA THR A 6 32.71 -24.52 49.85
C THR A 6 31.90 -25.01 48.66
N SER A 7 31.28 -24.12 47.87
CA SER A 7 31.27 -24.25 46.40
C SER A 7 30.59 -23.09 45.66
N ARG A 8 31.42 -22.44 44.85
CA ARG A 8 31.24 -22.11 43.43
C ARG A 8 30.05 -21.24 43.01
N ILE A 9 30.39 -19.97 42.80
CA ILE A 9 29.80 -19.10 41.78
C ILE A 9 29.87 -19.84 40.43
N GLN A 10 28.71 -20.09 39.84
CA GLN A 10 28.58 -20.47 38.43
C GLN A 10 27.76 -19.40 37.72
N THR A 11 28.46 -18.70 36.82
CA THR A 11 27.93 -17.80 35.80
C THR A 11 26.91 -18.52 34.92
N MET A 12 25.68 -18.03 34.86
CA MET A 12 24.73 -18.40 33.80
C MET A 12 24.83 -17.36 32.68
N GLN A 13 25.20 -17.86 31.52
CA GLN A 13 25.24 -17.14 30.25
C GLN A 13 23.81 -16.81 29.81
N VAL A 14 23.65 -15.59 29.28
CA VAL A 14 22.46 -15.16 28.55
C VAL A 14 22.71 -15.55 27.10
N ASP A 15 22.04 -16.60 26.63
CA ASP A 15 21.95 -16.91 25.21
C ASP A 15 20.70 -16.20 24.67
N ASP A 16 20.93 -15.13 23.92
CA ASP A 16 19.92 -14.45 23.10
C ASP A 16 19.50 -15.36 21.94
N ASP A 17 18.48 -16.17 22.15
CA ASP A 17 17.75 -16.87 21.08
C ASP A 17 16.54 -16.02 20.69
N ASP A 18 16.73 -15.14 19.70
CA ASP A 18 15.68 -14.35 19.06
C ASP A 18 14.70 -15.29 18.32
N GLN A 19 13.72 -15.82 19.06
CA GLN A 19 12.56 -16.46 18.47
C GLN A 19 11.58 -15.39 17.97
N GLN A 20 11.89 -14.81 16.81
CA GLN A 20 10.94 -14.04 16.03
C GLN A 20 9.82 -14.99 15.56
N ALA A 21 8.67 -14.93 16.23
CA ALA A 21 7.48 -15.68 15.87
C ALA A 21 7.08 -15.41 14.41
N ASP A 22 7.08 -16.47 13.61
CA ASP A 22 6.70 -16.50 12.20
C ASP A 22 5.17 -16.30 12.07
N GLN A 23 4.73 -15.05 12.24
CA GLN A 23 3.37 -14.65 11.91
C GLN A 23 3.20 -14.73 10.39
N PRO A 24 2.14 -15.38 9.86
CA PRO A 24 1.93 -15.43 8.42
C PRO A 24 1.81 -14.00 7.90
N ILE A 25 2.79 -13.58 7.10
CA ILE A 25 2.81 -12.29 6.42
C ILE A 25 1.48 -12.19 5.66
N LYS A 26 0.55 -11.36 6.15
CA LYS A 26 -0.74 -11.15 5.51
C LYS A 26 -0.43 -10.63 4.10
N LYS A 27 -0.62 -11.47 3.09
CA LYS A 27 -0.37 -11.10 1.69
C LYS A 27 -1.15 -9.82 1.40
N ALA A 28 -0.44 -8.79 0.96
CA ALA A 28 -1.05 -7.52 0.60
C ALA A 28 -2.17 -7.79 -0.40
N TYR A 29 -3.36 -7.24 -0.14
CA TYR A 29 -4.50 -7.45 -1.03
C TYR A 29 -4.23 -6.83 -2.39
N ILE A 30 -4.26 -7.67 -3.43
CA ILE A 30 -4.10 -7.27 -4.82
C ILE A 30 -5.49 -7.22 -5.46
N PRO A 31 -5.95 -6.05 -5.94
CA PRO A 31 -7.26 -5.93 -6.55
C PRO A 31 -7.32 -6.67 -7.89
N PRO A 32 -8.46 -7.30 -8.24
CA PRO A 32 -8.63 -7.92 -9.54
C PRO A 32 -8.73 -6.86 -10.65
N ILE A 33 -8.26 -7.21 -11.84
CA ILE A 33 -8.37 -6.39 -13.05
C ILE A 33 -9.54 -6.93 -13.88
N ILE A 34 -10.49 -6.08 -14.23
CA ILE A 34 -11.67 -6.45 -15.00
C ILE A 34 -11.53 -5.87 -16.40
N VAL A 35 -11.54 -6.72 -17.42
CA VAL A 35 -11.50 -6.32 -18.83
C VAL A 35 -12.90 -6.49 -19.42
N ASP A 36 -13.39 -5.45 -20.09
CA ASP A 36 -14.67 -5.47 -20.79
C ASP A 36 -14.51 -6.00 -22.22
N ASP A 37 -15.45 -6.84 -22.66
CA ASP A 37 -15.52 -7.45 -24.00
C ASP A 37 -14.18 -8.04 -24.50
N PRO A 38 -13.65 -9.06 -23.80
CA PRO A 38 -12.39 -9.69 -24.18
C PRO A 38 -12.57 -10.47 -25.50
N VAL A 39 -11.99 -9.97 -26.60
CA VAL A 39 -12.06 -10.60 -27.94
C VAL A 39 -11.53 -12.04 -27.91
N ASN A 40 -10.50 -12.34 -27.09
CA ASN A 40 -9.94 -13.68 -26.88
C ASN A 40 -9.43 -13.85 -25.44
N GLY A 41 -10.35 -14.05 -24.48
CA GLY A 41 -10.01 -14.07 -23.04
C GLY A 41 -9.01 -15.15 -22.60
N LYS A 42 -8.97 -16.31 -23.27
CA LYS A 42 -7.99 -17.39 -22.96
C LYS A 42 -6.59 -17.04 -23.46
N GLN A 43 -6.47 -16.62 -24.73
CA GLN A 43 -5.20 -16.18 -25.30
C GLN A 43 -4.61 -15.02 -24.50
N LEU A 44 -5.46 -14.06 -24.12
CA LEU A 44 -5.04 -12.96 -23.26
C LEU A 44 -4.45 -13.46 -21.94
N LEU A 45 -5.06 -14.46 -21.31
CA LEU A 45 -4.53 -15.00 -20.05
C LEU A 45 -3.18 -15.71 -20.25
N GLU A 46 -3.00 -16.44 -21.35
CA GLU A 46 -1.73 -17.08 -21.71
C GLU A 46 -0.63 -16.05 -21.96
N ASP A 47 -0.93 -15.00 -22.74
CA ASP A 47 -0.01 -13.91 -23.02
C ASP A 47 0.43 -13.20 -21.72
N LEU A 48 -0.51 -12.98 -20.80
CA LEU A 48 -0.22 -12.38 -19.50
C LEU A 48 0.63 -13.30 -18.60
N ASN A 49 0.41 -14.62 -18.62
CA ASN A 49 1.24 -15.58 -17.90
C ASN A 49 2.69 -15.57 -18.41
N HIS A 50 2.88 -15.47 -19.72
CA HIS A 50 4.20 -15.34 -20.33
C HIS A 50 4.87 -14.00 -19.99
N LEU A 51 4.10 -12.91 -19.92
CA LEU A 51 4.62 -11.60 -19.56
C LEU A 51 5.12 -11.54 -18.11
N THR A 52 4.37 -12.13 -17.17
CA THR A 52 4.69 -12.04 -15.74
C THR A 52 5.56 -13.18 -15.23
N ASN A 53 5.81 -14.23 -16.04
CA ASN A 53 6.45 -15.49 -15.61
C ASN A 53 5.81 -16.10 -14.33
N GLU A 54 4.56 -15.73 -14.05
CA GLU A 54 3.79 -16.10 -12.87
C GLU A 54 2.44 -16.65 -13.32
N ALA A 55 1.87 -17.58 -12.56
CA ALA A 55 0.55 -18.14 -12.86
C ALA A 55 -0.55 -17.14 -12.51
N VAL A 56 -0.90 -16.27 -13.46
CA VAL A 56 -2.06 -15.38 -13.42
C VAL A 56 -3.32 -16.20 -13.67
N THR A 57 -4.31 -16.05 -12.80
CA THR A 57 -5.60 -16.73 -12.95
C THR A 57 -6.66 -15.75 -13.44
N GLY A 58 -7.61 -16.25 -14.22
CA GLY A 58 -8.68 -15.44 -14.79
C GLY A 58 -10.01 -16.18 -14.77
N ARG A 59 -11.10 -15.44 -14.56
CA ARG A 59 -12.47 -15.94 -14.65
C ARG A 59 -13.27 -15.07 -15.61
N VAL A 60 -13.84 -15.70 -16.63
CA VAL A 60 -14.83 -15.06 -17.51
C VAL A 60 -16.18 -15.04 -16.80
N ILE A 61 -16.79 -13.86 -16.70
CA ILE A 61 -18.13 -13.65 -16.14
C ILE A 61 -18.94 -12.84 -17.16
N GLY A 62 -19.80 -13.54 -17.90
CA GLY A 62 -20.53 -12.93 -19.02
C GLY A 62 -19.55 -12.36 -20.05
N ASN A 63 -19.70 -11.07 -20.36
CA ASN A 63 -18.85 -10.35 -21.31
C ASN A 63 -17.60 -9.72 -20.65
N LYS A 64 -17.30 -10.05 -19.39
CA LYS A 64 -16.16 -9.48 -18.66
C LYS A 64 -15.16 -10.55 -18.29
N LEU A 65 -13.88 -10.28 -18.43
CA LEU A 65 -12.80 -11.14 -17.92
C LEU A 65 -12.26 -10.53 -16.61
N LYS A 66 -12.37 -11.26 -15.50
CA LYS A 66 -11.76 -10.90 -14.21
C LYS A 66 -10.44 -11.61 -14.06
N ILE A 67 -9.34 -10.87 -14.04
CA ILE A 67 -7.98 -11.35 -13.88
C ILE A 67 -7.57 -11.15 -12.41
N PHE A 68 -6.91 -12.14 -11.84
CA PHE A 68 -6.39 -12.17 -10.48
C PHE A 68 -4.85 -12.27 -10.52
N PRO A 69 -4.15 -11.14 -10.44
CA PRO A 69 -2.69 -11.13 -10.40
C PRO A 69 -2.17 -11.68 -9.05
N PRO A 70 -1.12 -12.51 -9.04
CA PRO A 70 -0.56 -13.09 -7.81
C PRO A 70 0.39 -12.14 -7.08
N SER A 71 1.00 -11.17 -7.78
CA SER A 71 1.91 -10.15 -7.23
C SER A 71 1.47 -8.72 -7.59
N ALA A 72 1.89 -7.74 -6.79
CA ALA A 72 1.70 -6.31 -7.09
C ALA A 72 2.48 -5.87 -8.36
N GLU A 73 3.61 -6.52 -8.62
CA GLU A 73 4.38 -6.29 -9.85
C GLU A 73 3.63 -6.82 -11.07
N ALA A 74 3.12 -8.06 -10.99
CA ALA A 74 2.26 -8.65 -12.00
C ALA A 74 1.02 -7.78 -12.27
N HIS A 75 0.39 -7.24 -11.21
CA HIS A 75 -0.74 -6.33 -11.35
C HIS A 75 -0.42 -5.09 -12.20
N ARG A 76 0.72 -4.44 -11.92
CA ARG A 76 1.18 -3.26 -12.69
C ARG A 76 1.52 -3.61 -14.13
N ALA A 77 2.22 -4.72 -14.35
CA ALA A 77 2.59 -5.18 -15.69
C ALA A 77 1.33 -5.48 -16.53
N ILE A 78 0.38 -6.22 -15.97
CA ILE A 78 -0.90 -6.55 -16.62
C ILE A 78 -1.72 -5.29 -16.90
N ARG A 79 -1.79 -4.34 -15.95
CA ARG A 79 -2.51 -3.07 -16.17
C ARG A 79 -1.90 -2.29 -17.34
N ARG A 80 -0.57 -2.22 -17.42
CA ARG A 80 0.16 -1.54 -18.49
C ARG A 80 -0.08 -2.21 -19.84
N GLU A 81 0.08 -3.53 -19.91
CA GLU A 81 -0.16 -4.35 -21.10
C GLU A 81 -1.56 -4.13 -21.68
N ILE A 82 -2.59 -4.20 -20.82
CA ILE A 82 -3.99 -4.05 -21.24
C ILE A 82 -4.27 -2.63 -21.74
N SER A 83 -3.69 -1.61 -21.09
CA SER A 83 -3.96 -0.20 -21.40
C SER A 83 -3.16 0.30 -22.60
N ASP A 84 -1.87 -0.04 -22.69
CA ASP A 84 -0.93 0.51 -23.66
C ASP A 84 -0.89 -0.31 -24.95
N GLU A 85 -0.73 -1.63 -24.84
CA GLU A 85 -0.56 -2.51 -26.00
C GLU A 85 -1.89 -2.81 -26.67
N ARG A 86 -2.87 -3.27 -25.86
CA ARG A 86 -4.15 -3.74 -26.39
C ARG A 86 -5.24 -2.68 -26.40
N LYS A 87 -5.03 -1.57 -25.69
CA LYS A 87 -5.98 -0.44 -25.56
C LYS A 87 -7.41 -0.90 -25.23
N LEU A 88 -7.51 -1.95 -24.42
CA LEU A 88 -8.79 -2.52 -24.02
C LEU A 88 -9.36 -1.73 -22.85
N LYS A 89 -10.69 -1.57 -22.83
CA LYS A 89 -11.38 -0.96 -21.70
C LYS A 89 -11.24 -1.89 -20.49
N SER A 90 -10.57 -1.41 -19.46
CA SER A 90 -10.37 -2.16 -18.22
C SER A 90 -10.66 -1.31 -16.99
N HIS A 91 -11.04 -2.00 -15.93
CA HIS A 91 -11.39 -1.46 -14.64
C HIS A 91 -10.60 -2.18 -13.56
N THR A 92 -9.80 -1.44 -12.80
CA THR A 92 -9.10 -1.96 -11.62
C THR A 92 -8.95 -0.85 -10.59
N TYR A 93 -8.95 -1.24 -9.32
CA TYR A 93 -8.53 -0.33 -8.26
C TYR A 93 -7.01 -0.16 -8.28
N LEU A 94 -6.55 0.98 -7.74
CA LEU A 94 -5.15 1.23 -7.44
C LEU A 94 -4.69 0.37 -6.26
N LEU A 95 -3.43 -0.07 -6.32
CA LEU A 95 -2.80 -0.78 -5.21
C LEU A 95 -2.64 0.17 -4.01
N PRO A 96 -2.71 -0.32 -2.76
CA PRO A 96 -2.52 0.52 -1.57
C PRO A 96 -1.23 1.36 -1.62
N GLN A 97 -0.14 0.80 -2.13
CA GLN A 97 1.16 1.47 -2.27
C GLN A 97 1.16 2.60 -3.31
N GLU A 98 0.21 2.58 -4.26
CA GLU A 98 0.08 3.62 -5.30
C GLU A 98 -0.91 4.71 -4.90
N LYS A 99 -1.68 4.49 -3.83
CA LYS A 99 -2.69 5.46 -3.38
C LYS A 99 -1.99 6.61 -2.69
N GLN A 100 -1.95 7.75 -3.36
CA GLN A 100 -1.49 9.00 -2.79
C GLN A 100 -2.45 9.47 -1.70
N LEU A 101 -1.97 9.68 -0.48
CA LEU A 101 -2.76 10.31 0.58
C LEU A 101 -2.70 11.83 0.41
N LYS A 102 -3.86 12.42 0.08
CA LYS A 102 -4.06 13.87 0.00
C LYS A 102 -4.92 14.33 1.15
N VAL A 103 -4.40 15.26 1.94
CA VAL A 103 -5.03 15.75 3.16
C VAL A 103 -5.51 17.18 2.94
N VAL A 104 -6.79 17.40 3.20
CA VAL A 104 -7.41 18.73 3.17
C VAL A 104 -7.93 19.07 4.56
N ILE A 105 -7.37 20.10 5.18
CA ILE A 105 -7.69 20.48 6.56
C ILE A 105 -8.53 21.74 6.58
N ARG A 106 -9.57 21.75 7.42
CA ARG A 106 -10.47 22.89 7.64
C ARG A 106 -10.37 23.36 9.08
N GLY A 107 -10.65 24.64 9.32
CA GLY A 107 -10.80 25.19 10.68
C GLY A 107 -9.50 25.52 11.41
N LEU A 108 -8.35 25.46 10.72
CA LEU A 108 -7.10 26.04 11.23
C LEU A 108 -7.01 27.54 10.87
N PRO A 109 -6.30 28.36 11.67
CA PRO A 109 -5.96 29.74 11.32
C PRO A 109 -5.13 29.83 10.04
N ASN A 110 -5.26 30.91 9.28
CA ASN A 110 -4.56 31.11 8.01
C ASN A 110 -3.03 31.21 8.13
N ASP A 111 -2.55 31.62 9.29
CA ASP A 111 -1.13 31.79 9.57
C ASP A 111 -0.45 30.44 9.91
N PHE A 112 -1.23 29.36 10.03
CA PHE A 112 -0.68 28.06 10.35
C PHE A 112 0.03 27.44 9.13
N PRO A 113 1.33 27.14 9.21
CA PRO A 113 2.07 26.64 8.06
C PRO A 113 1.68 25.18 7.77
N THR A 114 1.41 24.86 6.49
CA THR A 114 1.09 23.50 6.06
C THR A 114 2.22 22.50 6.27
N LYS A 115 3.47 22.97 6.43
CA LYS A 115 4.65 22.13 6.69
C LYS A 115 4.62 21.50 8.08
N GLU A 116 4.24 22.25 9.11
CA GLU A 116 4.13 21.71 10.47
C GLU A 116 3.06 20.61 10.54
N ILE A 117 1.98 20.78 9.78
CA ILE A 117 0.95 19.75 9.63
C ILE A 117 1.51 18.51 8.95
N GLU A 118 2.27 18.70 7.87
CA GLU A 118 2.89 17.60 7.13
C GLU A 118 3.84 16.80 8.02
N GLU A 119 4.74 17.48 8.74
CA GLU A 119 5.68 16.85 9.69
C GLU A 119 4.94 16.11 10.82
N PHE A 120 3.88 16.72 11.36
CA PHE A 120 3.03 16.06 12.37
C PHE A 120 2.39 14.78 11.81
N LEU A 121 1.80 14.83 10.62
CA LEU A 121 1.18 13.66 10.00
C LEU A 121 2.21 12.56 9.67
N MET A 122 3.42 12.94 9.24
CA MET A 122 4.51 11.99 9.05
C MET A 122 4.94 11.35 10.38
N SER A 123 4.99 12.11 11.47
CA SER A 123 5.34 11.58 12.80
C SER A 123 4.29 10.59 13.34
N GLU A 124 3.03 10.75 12.94
CA GLU A 124 1.92 9.83 13.24
C GLU A 124 1.88 8.61 12.30
N GLY A 125 2.82 8.51 11.35
CA GLY A 125 2.95 7.37 10.44
C GLY A 125 2.14 7.47 9.14
N PHE A 126 1.69 8.67 8.75
CA PHE A 126 1.03 8.88 7.46
C PHE A 126 2.01 9.31 6.38
N GLU A 127 2.06 8.57 5.27
CA GLU A 127 2.78 8.95 4.06
C GLU A 127 1.95 9.96 3.24
N VAL A 128 1.89 11.21 3.71
CA VAL A 128 1.15 12.28 3.06
C VAL A 128 1.93 12.82 1.86
N GLN A 129 1.28 12.94 0.70
CA GLN A 129 1.90 13.54 -0.49
C GLN A 129 1.49 15.00 -0.71
N PHE A 130 0.34 15.40 -0.17
CA PHE A 130 -0.17 16.73 -0.36
C PHE A 130 -1.01 17.15 0.83
N VAL A 131 -0.65 18.29 1.43
CA VAL A 131 -1.42 18.94 2.47
C VAL A 131 -1.94 20.27 1.93
N THR A 132 -3.23 20.53 2.08
CA THR A 132 -3.80 21.84 1.79
C THR A 132 -4.80 22.22 2.86
N GLN A 133 -4.67 23.45 3.33
CA GLN A 133 -5.68 24.06 4.16
C GLN A 133 -6.78 24.62 3.26
N LEU A 134 -8.01 24.18 3.47
CA LEU A 134 -9.14 24.74 2.76
C LEU A 134 -9.52 26.08 3.37
N ARG A 135 -9.46 27.12 2.54
CA ARG A 135 -9.79 28.50 2.91
C ARG A 135 -11.22 28.85 2.51
N HIS A 136 -11.83 29.76 3.26
CA HIS A 136 -13.13 30.30 2.87
C HIS A 136 -12.96 31.16 1.60
N ARG A 137 -13.87 31.03 0.64
CA ARG A 137 -13.77 31.68 -0.69
C ARG A 137 -13.71 33.22 -0.61
N SER A 138 -14.09 33.82 0.51
CA SER A 138 -14.24 35.27 0.68
C SER A 138 -13.12 35.99 1.42
N GLU A 139 -11.99 35.34 1.72
CA GLU A 139 -10.86 36.03 2.36
C GLU A 139 -10.08 36.85 1.32
N LYS A 140 -10.70 37.94 0.88
CA LYS A 140 -9.96 39.15 0.56
C LYS A 140 -9.52 39.73 1.90
N GLU A 141 -8.22 39.91 2.06
CA GLU A 141 -7.53 40.63 3.14
C GLU A 141 -8.49 41.38 4.09
N THR A 142 -8.72 40.83 5.28
CA THR A 142 -9.13 41.65 6.41
C THR A 142 -8.39 41.16 7.64
N CYS A 143 -7.12 41.55 7.73
CA CYS A 143 -6.44 41.65 9.01
C CYS A 143 -7.18 42.71 9.84
N LEU A 144 -7.96 42.27 10.83
CA LEU A 144 -8.34 43.12 11.94
C LEU A 144 -7.69 42.54 13.19
N TYR A 145 -6.60 43.17 13.62
CA TYR A 145 -6.10 43.05 14.97
C TYR A 145 -7.12 43.68 15.93
N PHE A 146 -7.41 43.00 17.04
CA PHE A 146 -7.97 43.57 18.26
C PHE A 146 -7.03 43.24 19.41
#